data_AF-A0A355S180-F1
#
_entry.id   AF-A0A355S180-F1
#
_cell.length_a   1.000
_cell.length_b   1.000
_cell.length_c   1.000
_cell.angle_alpha   90.00
_cell.angle_beta   90.00
_cell.angle_gamma   90.00
#
_symmetry.space_group_name_H-M   'P 1'
#
loop_
_entity.id
_entity.type
_entity.pdbx_description
1 polymer ?
#
loop_
_entity_poly.entity_id
_entity_poly.type
_entity_poly.pdbx_seq_one_letter_code
_entity_poly.pdbx_strand_id
1 'polypeptide(L)'
;AVYGNRYAVLAGDFLFAKAFSILSSYNLAKSMKYFTDAIEQMCDGELNQAEDSFDYKISMDRYFRRIAQKTGILISSCCRSGASVAGADDEYVNILRDYGMDLGCAFQIIDDILDFNGDETKLGKPVGNDMTNGDITLPVILLIQNPFYNSKIIEIIN
;
A
#
# COMPACT_ATOMS: atom_id res chain seq x y z
N ALA A 1 12.93 19.53 3.16
CA ALA A 1 13.63 18.22 3.19
C ALA A 1 15.14 18.42 3.26
N VAL A 2 15.87 17.56 3.99
CA VAL A 2 17.31 17.75 4.31
C VAL A 2 18.24 17.72 3.09
N TYR A 3 17.93 16.91 2.07
CA TYR A 3 18.80 16.71 0.90
C TYR A 3 18.14 17.04 -0.45
N GLY A 4 16.84 17.34 -0.48
CA GLY A 4 16.09 17.68 -1.71
C GLY A 4 15.73 16.50 -2.61
N ASN A 5 14.79 16.72 -3.54
CA ASN A 5 14.13 15.66 -4.31
C ASN A 5 15.10 14.86 -5.19
N ARG A 6 16.06 15.52 -5.85
CA ARG A 6 17.00 14.85 -6.75
C ARG A 6 17.82 13.77 -6.03
N TYR A 7 18.26 14.04 -4.80
CA TYR A 7 19.02 13.07 -4.02
C TYR A 7 18.13 11.92 -3.52
N ALA A 8 16.88 12.20 -3.15
CA ALA A 8 15.94 11.17 -2.73
C ALA A 8 15.64 10.16 -3.85
N VAL A 9 15.40 10.64 -5.08
CA VAL A 9 15.18 9.78 -6.26
C VAL A 9 16.41 8.91 -6.54
N LEU A 10 17.61 9.51 -6.62
CA LEU A 10 18.84 8.77 -6.89
C LEU A 10 19.18 7.74 -5.79
N ALA A 11 18.88 8.06 -4.52
CA ALA A 11 19.03 7.11 -3.42
C ALA A 11 18.07 5.91 -3.57
N GLY A 12 16.81 6.17 -3.97
CA GLY A 12 15.84 5.14 -4.30
C GLY A 12 16.34 4.23 -5.42
N ASP A 13 16.77 4.80 -6.55
CA ASP A 13 17.29 4.06 -7.70
C ASP A 13 18.48 3.15 -7.30
N PHE A 14 19.39 3.68 -6.47
CA PHE A 14 20.52 2.92 -5.96
C PHE A 14 20.07 1.73 -5.09
N LEU A 15 19.10 1.93 -4.20
CA LEU A 15 18.56 0.86 -3.36
C LEU A 15 17.84 -0.22 -4.18
N PHE A 16 17.08 0.18 -5.21
CA PHE A 16 16.50 -0.77 -6.16
C PHE A 16 17.58 -1.60 -6.86
N ALA A 17 18.62 -0.95 -7.39
CA ALA A 17 19.73 -1.63 -8.04
C ALA A 17 20.45 -2.60 -7.08
N LYS A 18 20.62 -2.21 -5.80
CA LYS A 18 21.17 -3.09 -4.77
C LYS A 18 20.29 -4.30 -4.47
N ALA A 19 18.97 -4.11 -4.36
CA ALA A 19 18.03 -5.21 -4.13
C ALA A 19 18.08 -6.24 -5.27
N PHE A 20 18.05 -5.80 -6.53
CA PHE A 20 18.18 -6.70 -7.69
C PHE A 20 19.55 -7.36 -7.76
N SER A 21 20.62 -6.64 -7.39
CA SER A 21 21.96 -7.21 -7.30
C SER A 21 22.03 -8.36 -6.27
N ILE A 22 21.36 -8.23 -5.13
CA ILE A 22 21.25 -9.30 -4.12
C ILE A 22 20.50 -10.50 -4.72
N LEU A 23 19.29 -10.30 -5.25
CA LEU A 23 18.47 -11.38 -5.81
C LEU A 23 19.21 -12.15 -6.92
N SER A 24 19.91 -11.44 -7.79
CA SER A 24 20.70 -12.01 -8.88
C SER A 24 21.93 -12.78 -8.35
N SER A 25 22.67 -12.24 -7.38
CA SER A 25 23.88 -12.87 -6.84
C SER A 25 23.60 -14.22 -6.17
N TYR A 26 22.39 -14.42 -5.64
CA TYR A 26 21.94 -15.68 -5.03
C TYR A 26 21.11 -16.56 -5.99
N ASN A 27 21.00 -16.21 -7.28
CA ASN A 27 20.22 -16.93 -8.30
C ASN A 27 18.73 -17.12 -7.92
N LEU A 28 18.13 -16.13 -7.25
CA LEU A 28 16.76 -16.21 -6.73
C LEU A 28 15.71 -15.79 -7.79
N ALA A 29 15.66 -16.52 -8.90
CA ALA A 29 14.81 -16.16 -10.05
C ALA A 29 13.30 -16.10 -9.72
N LYS A 30 12.78 -17.03 -8.91
CA LYS A 30 11.37 -17.02 -8.45
C LYS A 30 11.08 -15.76 -7.62
N SER A 31 11.91 -15.46 -6.63
CA SER A 31 11.80 -14.26 -5.81
C SER A 31 11.89 -12.99 -6.63
N MET A 32 12.81 -12.94 -7.60
CA MET A 32 12.93 -11.81 -8.52
C MET A 32 11.61 -11.55 -9.25
N LYS A 33 10.95 -12.60 -9.77
CA LYS A 33 9.62 -12.46 -10.40
C LYS A 33 8.58 -11.93 -9.42
N TYR A 34 8.53 -12.44 -8.19
CA TYR A 34 7.55 -11.98 -7.19
C TYR A 34 7.72 -10.50 -6.87
N PHE A 35 8.96 -10.03 -6.74
CA PHE A 35 9.22 -8.63 -6.43
C PHE A 35 9.00 -7.71 -7.63
N THR A 36 9.38 -8.10 -8.85
CA THR A 36 9.08 -7.29 -10.05
C THR A 36 7.58 -7.13 -10.26
N ASP A 37 6.79 -8.19 -10.05
CA ASP A 37 5.33 -8.15 -10.17
C ASP A 37 4.69 -7.28 -9.10
N ALA A 38 5.26 -7.29 -7.88
CA ALA A 38 4.81 -6.41 -6.80
C ALA A 38 5.12 -4.95 -7.13
N ILE A 39 6.32 -4.64 -7.62
CA ILE A 39 6.73 -3.28 -7.97
C ILE A 39 5.81 -2.72 -9.07
N GLU A 40 5.52 -3.49 -10.12
CA GLU A 40 4.62 -3.08 -11.19
C GLU A 40 3.22 -2.75 -10.65
N GLN A 41 2.65 -3.62 -9.81
CA GLN A 41 1.34 -3.40 -9.21
C GLN A 41 1.32 -2.25 -8.21
N MET A 42 2.40 -2.04 -7.44
CA MET A 42 2.52 -0.89 -6.55
C MET A 42 2.53 0.42 -7.34
N CYS A 43 3.29 0.49 -8.43
CA CYS A 43 3.30 1.66 -9.31
C CYS A 43 1.91 1.93 -9.90
N ASP A 44 1.21 0.90 -10.38
CA ASP A 44 -0.17 1.02 -10.85
C ASP A 44 -1.11 1.51 -9.73
N GLY A 45 -0.96 0.99 -8.51
CA GLY A 45 -1.73 1.41 -7.34
C GLY A 45 -1.52 2.89 -6.97
N GLU A 46 -0.28 3.38 -7.00
CA GLU A 46 0.05 4.79 -6.74
C GLU A 46 -0.50 5.73 -7.83
N LEU A 47 -0.45 5.31 -9.10
CA LEU A 47 -1.05 6.08 -10.19
C LEU A 47 -2.57 6.16 -10.05
N ASN A 48 -3.24 5.04 -9.81
CA ASN A 48 -4.67 4.99 -9.59
C ASN A 48 -5.09 5.85 -8.37
N GLN A 49 -4.30 5.85 -7.29
CA GLN A 49 -4.55 6.71 -6.14
C GLN A 49 -4.45 8.19 -6.49
N ALA A 50 -3.44 8.58 -7.28
CA ALA A 50 -3.28 9.97 -7.71
C ALA A 50 -4.44 10.44 -8.61
N GLU A 51 -4.94 9.57 -9.49
CA GLU A 51 -6.11 9.85 -10.34
C GLU A 51 -7.41 10.00 -9.53
N ASP A 52 -7.52 9.27 -8.42
CA ASP A 52 -8.70 9.26 -7.54
C ASP A 52 -8.69 10.35 -6.46
N SER A 53 -7.66 11.19 -6.44
CA SER A 53 -7.51 12.23 -5.45
C SER A 53 -8.75 13.14 -5.46
N PHE A 54 -9.36 13.32 -4.29
CA PHE A 54 -10.60 14.07 -4.05
C PHE A 54 -11.87 13.46 -4.69
N ASP A 55 -11.83 12.27 -5.30
CA ASP A 55 -13.03 11.59 -5.79
C ASP A 55 -13.79 10.88 -4.65
N TYR A 56 -14.77 11.58 -4.08
CA TYR A 56 -15.66 11.03 -3.04
C TYR A 56 -16.58 9.90 -3.54
N LYS A 57 -16.62 9.62 -4.86
CA LYS A 57 -17.42 8.53 -5.44
C LYS A 57 -16.65 7.21 -5.52
N ILE A 58 -15.44 7.15 -4.96
CA ILE A 58 -14.67 5.92 -4.88
C ILE A 58 -15.51 4.77 -4.31
N SER A 59 -15.51 3.63 -5.00
CA SER A 59 -16.22 2.45 -4.55
C SER A 59 -15.42 1.68 -3.49
N MET A 60 -16.12 0.90 -2.68
CA MET A 60 -15.48 0.02 -1.69
C MET A 60 -14.55 -1.00 -2.35
N ASP A 61 -14.91 -1.53 -3.52
CA ASP A 61 -14.06 -2.44 -4.29
C ASP A 61 -12.76 -1.76 -4.75
N ARG A 62 -12.85 -0.49 -5.17
CA ARG A 62 -11.69 0.29 -5.60
C ARG A 62 -10.76 0.59 -4.44
N TYR A 63 -11.32 0.90 -3.27
CA TYR A 63 -10.56 0.99 -2.02
C TYR A 63 -9.80 -0.31 -1.71
N PHE A 64 -10.47 -1.46 -1.71
CA PHE A 64 -9.82 -2.74 -1.42
C PHE A 64 -8.73 -3.09 -2.44
N ARG A 65 -8.95 -2.79 -3.72
CA ARG A 65 -7.91 -2.94 -4.75
C ARG A 65 -6.70 -2.05 -4.48
N ARG A 66 -6.92 -0.79 -4.10
CA ARG A 66 -5.84 0.17 -3.80
C ARG A 66 -4.95 -0.35 -2.67
N ILE A 67 -5.52 -0.74 -1.53
CA ILE A 67 -4.71 -1.20 -0.40
C ILE A 67 -3.99 -2.53 -0.69
N ALA A 68 -4.59 -3.40 -1.51
CA ALA A 68 -3.96 -4.64 -1.96
C ALA A 68 -2.75 -4.35 -2.86
N GLN A 69 -2.85 -3.40 -3.78
CA GLN A 69 -1.75 -3.02 -4.68
C GLN A 69 -0.66 -2.20 -3.98
N LYS A 70 -1.02 -1.30 -3.08
CA LYS A 70 -0.08 -0.41 -2.39
C LYS A 70 0.73 -1.12 -1.31
N THR A 71 0.07 -1.97 -0.53
CA THR A 71 0.66 -2.55 0.70
C THR A 71 0.60 -4.08 0.70
N GLY A 72 -0.55 -4.65 0.35
CA GLY A 72 -0.77 -6.11 0.36
C GLY A 72 0.21 -6.90 -0.50
N ILE A 73 0.44 -6.47 -1.74
CA ILE A 73 1.23 -7.22 -2.73
C ILE A 73 2.70 -7.34 -2.34
N LEU A 74 3.28 -6.31 -1.71
CA LEU A 74 4.68 -6.36 -1.28
C LEU A 74 4.86 -7.36 -0.13
N ILE A 75 3.96 -7.32 0.86
CA ILE A 75 3.98 -8.27 2.00
C ILE A 75 3.75 -9.69 1.49
N SER A 76 2.79 -9.87 0.59
CA SER A 76 2.55 -11.15 -0.10
C SER A 76 3.80 -11.68 -0.81
N SER A 77 4.50 -10.83 -1.58
CA SER A 77 5.73 -11.21 -2.27
C SER A 77 6.89 -11.54 -1.32
N CYS A 78 7.00 -10.85 -0.18
CA CYS A 78 7.94 -11.21 0.88
C CYS A 78 7.67 -12.61 1.44
N CYS A 79 6.42 -12.91 1.81
CA CYS A 79 6.02 -14.22 2.34
C CYS A 79 6.28 -15.35 1.33
N ARG A 80 5.90 -15.15 0.05
CA ARG A 80 6.18 -16.10 -1.04
C ARG A 80 7.67 -16.34 -1.25
N SER A 81 8.45 -15.26 -1.28
CA SER A 81 9.89 -15.33 -1.46
C SER A 81 10.53 -16.14 -0.33
N GLY A 82 10.14 -15.89 0.91
CA GLY A 82 10.60 -16.64 2.08
C GLY A 82 10.33 -18.15 1.97
N ALA A 83 9.09 -18.55 1.67
CA ALA A 83 8.75 -19.96 1.46
C ALA A 83 9.52 -20.58 0.29
N SER A 84 9.59 -19.88 -0.85
CA SER A 84 10.28 -20.39 -2.03
C SER A 84 11.78 -20.59 -1.78
N VAL A 85 12.43 -19.69 -1.03
CA VAL A 85 13.85 -19.81 -0.66
C VAL A 85 14.07 -20.95 0.33
N ALA A 86 13.11 -21.21 1.21
CA ALA A 86 13.15 -22.33 2.15
C ALA A 86 12.89 -23.71 1.51
N GLY A 87 12.58 -23.76 0.20
CA GLY A 87 12.30 -25.00 -0.51
C GLY A 87 10.91 -25.58 -0.23
N ALA A 88 9.96 -24.76 0.23
CA ALA A 88 8.57 -25.17 0.34
C ALA A 88 7.98 -25.50 -1.05
N ASP A 89 6.99 -26.39 -1.09
CA ASP A 89 6.23 -26.67 -2.31
C ASP A 89 5.32 -25.50 -2.70
N ASP A 90 4.76 -25.58 -3.90
CA ASP A 90 3.93 -24.51 -4.45
C ASP A 90 2.60 -24.33 -3.68
N GLU A 91 2.12 -25.35 -2.95
CA GLU A 91 0.93 -25.24 -2.10
C GLU A 91 1.21 -24.30 -0.92
N TYR A 92 2.29 -24.55 -0.17
CA TYR A 92 2.68 -23.68 0.95
C TYR A 92 3.09 -22.28 0.49
N VAL A 93 3.74 -22.15 -0.68
CA VAL A 93 4.05 -20.83 -1.26
C VAL A 93 2.78 -20.03 -1.53
N ASN A 94 1.71 -20.67 -2.04
CA ASN A 94 0.43 -20.01 -2.29
C ASN A 94 -0.32 -19.68 -1.00
N ILE A 95 -0.28 -20.55 0.01
CA ILE A 95 -0.85 -20.24 1.33
C ILE A 95 -0.18 -19.00 1.92
N LEU A 96 1.15 -18.90 1.85
CA LEU A 96 1.87 -17.73 2.35
C LEU A 96 1.67 -16.47 1.48
N ARG A 97 1.42 -16.62 0.18
CA ARG A 97 0.97 -15.51 -0.67
C ARG A 97 -0.33 -14.90 -0.11
N ASP A 98 -1.33 -15.75 0.10
CA ASP A 98 -2.67 -15.30 0.48
C ASP A 98 -2.64 -14.72 1.90
N TYR A 99 -1.94 -15.39 2.82
CA TYR A 99 -1.68 -14.85 4.16
C TYR A 99 -1.04 -13.45 4.11
N GLY A 100 0.01 -13.26 3.32
CA GLY A 100 0.70 -11.98 3.23
C GLY A 100 -0.17 -10.88 2.61
N MET A 101 -1.04 -11.24 1.66
CA MET A 101 -2.00 -10.31 1.06
C MET A 101 -3.02 -9.84 2.09
N ASP A 102 -3.65 -10.78 2.80
CA ASP A 102 -4.67 -10.48 3.82
C ASP A 102 -4.07 -9.67 4.98
N LEU A 103 -2.86 -10.05 5.43
CA LEU A 103 -2.13 -9.33 6.47
C LEU A 103 -1.84 -7.89 6.04
N GLY A 104 -1.37 -7.67 4.82
CA GLY A 104 -1.05 -6.33 4.32
C GLY A 104 -2.28 -5.45 4.14
N CYS A 105 -3.39 -6.02 3.65
CA CYS A 105 -4.67 -5.32 3.59
C CYS A 105 -5.18 -4.96 4.99
N ALA A 106 -5.13 -5.89 5.94
CA ALA A 106 -5.52 -5.63 7.33
C ALA A 106 -4.64 -4.54 7.97
N PHE A 107 -3.34 -4.58 7.72
CA PHE A 107 -2.41 -3.55 8.19
C PHE A 107 -2.78 -2.17 7.64
N GLN A 108 -3.07 -2.05 6.35
CA GLN A 108 -3.44 -0.76 5.74
C GLN A 108 -4.79 -0.25 6.25
N ILE A 109 -5.78 -1.12 6.47
CA ILE A 109 -7.06 -0.71 7.08
C ILE A 109 -6.83 -0.11 8.47
N ILE A 110 -5.94 -0.71 9.27
CA ILE A 110 -5.60 -0.19 10.60
C ILE A 110 -4.88 1.16 10.47
N ASP A 111 -3.94 1.30 9.54
CA ASP A 111 -3.24 2.56 9.26
C ASP A 111 -4.22 3.69 8.89
N ASP A 112 -5.17 3.40 8.00
CA ASP A 112 -6.22 4.34 7.61
C ASP A 112 -7.12 4.73 8.80
N ILE A 113 -7.45 3.80 9.71
CA ILE A 113 -8.23 4.11 10.92
C ILE A 113 -7.41 4.99 11.88
N LEU A 114 -6.13 4.69 12.02
CA LEU A 114 -5.23 5.45 12.86
C LEU A 114 -5.02 6.87 12.34
N ASP A 115 -5.06 7.10 11.03
CA ASP A 115 -5.02 8.45 10.45
C ASP A 115 -6.14 9.37 11.00
N PHE A 116 -7.31 8.83 11.35
CA PHE A 116 -8.44 9.60 11.92
C PHE A 116 -8.44 9.71 13.45
N ASN A 117 -7.98 8.67 14.15
CA ASN A 117 -8.16 8.54 15.61
C ASN A 117 -6.86 8.53 16.40
N GLY A 118 -5.71 8.60 15.72
CA GLY A 118 -4.41 8.47 16.39
C GLY A 118 -3.97 9.74 17.10
N ASP A 119 -3.12 9.54 18.09
CA ASP A 119 -2.40 10.61 18.77
C ASP A 119 -1.29 11.12 17.85
N GLU A 120 -1.30 12.42 17.50
CA GLU A 120 -0.29 13.07 16.64
C GLU A 120 1.14 12.76 17.09
N THR A 121 1.35 12.64 18.41
CA THR A 121 2.66 12.34 18.99
C THR A 121 3.13 10.91 18.73
N LYS A 122 2.21 9.97 18.48
CA LYS A 122 2.51 8.57 18.16
C LYS A 122 2.59 8.31 16.66
N LEU A 123 1.81 9.05 15.86
CA LEU A 123 1.77 8.91 14.41
C LEU A 123 2.92 9.61 13.70
N GLY A 124 3.46 10.69 14.30
CA GLY A 124 4.48 11.51 13.65
C GLY A 124 3.98 12.28 12.42
N LYS A 125 2.67 12.28 12.17
CA LYS A 125 1.94 13.06 11.15
C LYS A 125 0.68 13.69 11.76
N PRO A 126 0.17 14.82 11.22
CA PRO A 126 -1.11 15.38 11.64
C PRO A 126 -2.25 14.37 11.43
N VAL A 127 -3.27 14.41 12.30
CA VAL A 127 -4.50 13.61 12.13
C VAL A 127 -5.25 14.07 10.88
N GLY A 128 -5.79 13.14 10.10
CA GLY A 128 -6.56 13.41 8.88
C GLY A 128 -5.69 13.87 7.71
N ASN A 129 -4.41 13.49 7.70
CA ASN A 129 -3.50 13.85 6.63
C ASN A 129 -3.93 13.23 5.30
N ASP A 130 -4.48 12.02 5.30
CA ASP A 130 -4.95 11.36 4.08
C ASP A 130 -6.07 12.18 3.43
N MET A 131 -7.07 12.58 4.23
CA MET A 131 -8.16 13.44 3.76
C MET A 131 -7.67 14.81 3.26
N THR A 132 -6.66 15.39 3.92
CA THR A 132 -6.05 16.67 3.49
C THR A 132 -5.36 16.56 2.13
N ASN A 133 -4.79 15.39 1.80
CA ASN A 133 -4.16 15.12 0.51
C ASN A 133 -5.13 14.60 -0.55
N GLY A 134 -6.43 14.51 -0.24
CA GLY A 134 -7.47 14.01 -1.15
C GLY A 134 -7.58 12.49 -1.19
N ASP A 135 -6.90 11.77 -0.30
CA ASP A 135 -6.96 10.32 -0.22
C ASP A 135 -8.22 9.91 0.55
N ILE A 136 -9.25 9.49 -0.21
CA ILE A 136 -10.49 8.98 0.38
C ILE A 136 -10.27 7.52 0.84
N THR A 137 -10.25 7.29 2.16
CA THR A 137 -10.02 5.97 2.79
C THR A 137 -11.30 5.39 3.40
N LEU A 138 -11.23 4.15 3.90
CA LEU A 138 -12.38 3.39 4.37
C LEU A 138 -13.27 4.15 5.38
N PRO A 139 -12.73 4.83 6.42
CA PRO A 139 -13.58 5.59 7.34
C PRO A 139 -14.45 6.63 6.63
N VAL A 140 -13.91 7.35 5.65
CA VAL A 140 -14.64 8.36 4.87
C VAL A 140 -15.70 7.72 3.98
N ILE A 141 -15.34 6.63 3.29
CA ILE A 141 -16.29 5.88 2.44
C ILE A 141 -17.51 5.44 3.26
N LEU A 142 -17.30 4.91 4.46
CA LEU A 142 -18.37 4.48 5.35
C LEU A 142 -19.21 5.67 5.86
N LEU A 143 -18.59 6.81 6.15
CA LEU A 143 -19.30 8.02 6.55
C LEU A 143 -20.16 8.59 5.40
N ILE A 144 -19.67 8.55 4.17
CA ILE A 144 -20.45 8.96 2.98
C ILE A 144 -21.65 8.04 2.77
N GLN A 145 -21.50 6.73 3.00
CA GLN A 145 -22.61 5.78 2.90
C GLN A 145 -23.65 5.95 4.01
N ASN A 146 -23.31 6.63 5.10
CA ASN A 146 -24.23 6.90 6.19
C ASN A 146 -25.15 8.09 5.86
N PRO A 147 -26.48 7.92 5.78
CA PRO A 147 -27.42 8.99 5.42
C PRO A 147 -27.35 10.23 6.32
N PHE A 148 -26.94 10.06 7.58
CA PHE A 148 -26.84 11.16 8.54
C PHE A 148 -25.61 12.04 8.31
N TYR A 149 -24.50 11.46 7.83
CA TYR A 149 -23.22 12.18 7.64
C TYR A 149 -22.93 12.56 6.19
N ASN A 150 -23.58 11.91 5.22
CA ASN A 150 -23.32 12.05 3.78
C ASN A 150 -23.12 13.51 3.32
N SER A 151 -24.12 14.37 3.51
CA SER A 151 -24.07 15.75 3.00
C SER A 151 -22.93 16.57 3.61
N LYS A 152 -22.66 16.37 4.91
CA LYS A 152 -21.61 17.09 5.64
C LYS A 152 -20.21 16.68 5.17
N ILE A 153 -20.00 15.39 4.91
CA ILE A 153 -18.71 14.89 4.44
C ILE A 153 -18.46 15.34 3.00
N ILE A 154 -19.47 15.30 2.12
CA ILE A 154 -19.34 15.81 0.76
C ILE A 154 -19.01 17.32 0.73
N GLU A 155 -19.57 18.10 1.65
CA GLU A 155 -19.22 19.53 1.81
C GLU A 155 -17.78 19.75 2.27
N ILE A 156 -17.21 18.85 3.08
CA ILE A 156 -15.82 18.95 3.54
C ILE A 156 -14.81 18.59 2.43
N ILE A 157 -15.18 17.68 1.53
CA ILE A 157 -14.30 17.21 0.44
C ILE A 157 -14.29 18.19 -0.75
N ASN A 158 -15.39 18.91 -1.00
CA ASN A 158 -15.50 19.92 -2.05
C ASN A 158 -14.91 21.28 -1.63
#